data_AF-A0A6A0HZZ0-F1
#
_entry.id   AF-A0A6A0HZZ0-F1
#
_cell.length_a   1.000
_cell.length_b   1.000
_cell.length_c   1.000
_cell.angle_alpha   90.00
_cell.angle_beta   90.00
_cell.angle_gamma   90.00
#
_symmetry.space_group_name_H-M   'P 1'
#
loop_
_entity.id
_entity.type
_entity.pdbx_description
1 polymer ?
#
loop_
_entity_poly.entity_id
_entity_poly.type
_entity_poly.pdbx_seq_one_letter_code
_entity_poly.pdbx_strand_id
1 'polypeptide(L)'
;MVSLFMIGVAFVPLIAFGQGGYSGAFLRTGIAARSEAMGRAYVAVVEGNESAYYNPASVAWFQHREFTASYRAMTLDRTFAFLSLGVPIRPETDAKGGQAMNGGISLAWIHAGVGNIDARDFDGEKLEPLSNSENAFSLSFALQPHPKVGIGLTSRVVFNRLPGVKNDGGAISASSFGFDLGALLQPVSGIQLGAAVTNLNLKYTWKTEGVYERGTSIVQKFPRGMRAGIAVSRFTPWLTVAADVEKRQFRDATVHLGAVAHVQEFGNVRAGLNDGQPTFGAGYRFGLLGKKSELHYAFAMHSDGIDSDHVFGWAFVF
;
A
#
# COMPACT_ATOMS: atom_id res chain seq x y z
N MET A 1 24.88 -36.27 -1.84
CA MET A 1 24.80 -35.59 -0.52
C MET A 1 24.06 -34.28 -0.73
N VAL A 2 22.80 -34.22 -0.30
CA VAL A 2 21.98 -32.99 -0.35
C VAL A 2 22.03 -32.38 1.05
N SER A 3 22.81 -31.31 1.21
CA SER A 3 22.85 -30.57 2.48
C SER A 3 21.61 -29.68 2.56
N LEU A 4 20.68 -30.06 3.43
CA LEU A 4 19.49 -29.30 3.78
C LEU A 4 19.90 -28.16 4.72
N PHE A 5 19.97 -26.92 4.22
CA PHE A 5 20.14 -25.75 5.08
C PHE A 5 18.78 -25.41 5.71
N MET A 6 18.58 -25.81 6.98
CA MET A 6 17.50 -25.29 7.82
C MET A 6 17.82 -23.85 8.21
N ILE A 7 17.04 -22.90 7.72
CA ILE A 7 17.02 -21.53 8.26
C ILE A 7 16.01 -21.54 9.41
N GLY A 8 16.52 -21.51 10.64
CA GLY A 8 15.68 -21.36 11.83
C GLY A 8 15.08 -19.96 11.87
N VAL A 9 13.74 -19.87 11.80
CA VAL A 9 13.00 -18.63 12.06
C VAL A 9 12.86 -18.51 13.57
N ALA A 10 13.60 -17.59 14.19
CA ALA A 10 13.43 -17.26 15.60
C ALA A 10 12.08 -16.54 15.77
N PHE A 11 11.14 -17.18 16.47
CA PHE A 11 9.86 -16.61 16.84
C PHE A 11 10.08 -15.66 18.02
N VAL A 12 10.07 -14.35 17.79
CA VAL A 12 10.08 -13.35 18.86
C VAL A 12 8.62 -13.03 19.18
N PRO A 13 8.09 -13.35 20.38
CA PRO A 13 6.75 -12.94 20.74
C PRO A 13 6.74 -11.42 20.93
N LEU A 14 6.04 -10.70 20.05
CA LEU A 14 5.76 -9.28 20.22
C LEU A 14 4.50 -9.13 21.09
N ILE A 15 4.66 -8.52 22.26
CA ILE A 15 3.56 -8.08 23.10
C ILE A 15 2.95 -6.84 22.43
N ALA A 16 1.73 -6.96 21.91
CA ALA A 16 1.01 -5.84 21.32
C ALA A 16 0.28 -5.03 22.42
N PHE A 17 0.73 -3.80 22.66
CA PHE A 17 -0.09 -2.82 23.40
C PHE A 17 -1.12 -2.17 22.46
N GLY A 18 -2.28 -1.80 23.00
CA GLY A 18 -3.32 -1.10 22.25
C GLY A 18 -2.82 0.24 21.68
N GLN A 19 -2.50 0.27 20.39
CA GLN A 19 -1.95 1.42 19.66
C GLN A 19 -2.90 1.79 18.49
N GLY A 20 -4.19 1.94 18.80
CA GLY A 20 -5.25 2.35 17.87
C GLY A 20 -5.60 3.85 17.98
N GLY A 21 -6.47 4.34 17.10
CA GLY A 21 -7.07 5.69 17.22
C GLY A 21 -6.38 6.84 16.47
N TYR A 22 -5.32 6.58 15.71
CA TYR A 22 -4.66 7.61 14.89
C TYR A 22 -5.30 7.77 13.50
N SER A 23 -5.37 9.01 13.01
CA SER A 23 -5.86 9.34 11.66
C SER A 23 -5.11 8.60 10.56
N GLY A 24 -5.73 8.50 9.38
CA GLY A 24 -5.15 7.82 8.23
C GLY A 24 -5.13 6.30 8.34
N ALA A 25 -6.12 5.71 9.04
CA ALA A 25 -6.25 4.26 9.16
C ALA A 25 -6.36 3.58 7.80
N PHE A 26 -7.04 4.21 6.83
CA PHE A 26 -7.16 3.68 5.48
C PHE A 26 -5.81 3.50 4.75
N LEU A 27 -4.82 4.36 5.03
CA LEU A 27 -3.45 4.18 4.51
C LEU A 27 -2.70 3.01 5.18
N ARG A 28 -3.29 2.37 6.19
CA ARG A 28 -2.68 1.23 6.89
C ARG A 28 -3.36 -0.09 6.56
N THR A 29 -4.48 -0.07 5.85
CA THR A 29 -5.28 -1.26 5.53
C THR A 29 -4.62 -2.12 4.43
N GLY A 30 -3.56 -1.67 3.74
CA GLY A 30 -2.99 -2.39 2.58
C GLY A 30 -3.82 -2.13 1.31
N ILE A 31 -3.22 -2.18 0.13
CA ILE A 31 -3.83 -1.56 -1.06
C ILE A 31 -4.15 -2.49 -2.23
N ALA A 32 -3.47 -3.62 -2.37
CA ALA A 32 -3.62 -4.48 -3.54
C ALA A 32 -3.44 -5.96 -3.19
N ALA A 33 -4.11 -6.83 -3.94
CA ALA A 33 -4.08 -8.27 -3.68
C ALA A 33 -2.66 -8.87 -3.70
N ARG A 34 -1.81 -8.48 -4.66
CA ARG A 34 -0.42 -8.98 -4.73
C ARG A 34 0.37 -8.66 -3.46
N SER A 35 0.34 -7.40 -3.03
CA SER A 35 1.08 -6.96 -1.83
C SER A 35 0.47 -7.51 -0.55
N GLU A 36 -0.85 -7.61 -0.49
CA GLU A 36 -1.55 -8.20 0.65
C GLU A 36 -1.18 -9.68 0.83
N ALA A 37 -1.18 -10.47 -0.25
CA ALA A 37 -0.84 -11.89 -0.22
C ALA A 37 0.61 -12.18 0.19
N MET A 38 1.52 -11.22 0.02
CA MET A 38 2.92 -11.30 0.45
C MET A 38 3.12 -10.69 1.85
N GLY A 39 2.09 -10.68 2.68
CA GLY A 39 2.16 -10.14 4.04
C GLY A 39 2.54 -8.66 4.07
N ARG A 40 2.38 -7.93 2.95
CA ARG A 40 2.84 -6.55 2.75
C ARG A 40 4.36 -6.37 2.84
N ALA A 41 5.16 -7.43 2.66
CA ALA A 41 6.62 -7.35 2.54
C ALA A 41 7.01 -6.85 1.13
N TYR A 42 7.00 -5.54 0.92
CA TYR A 42 6.99 -4.91 -0.40
C TYR A 42 7.93 -3.70 -0.54
N VAL A 43 8.62 -3.26 0.51
CA VAL A 43 9.52 -2.07 0.41
C VAL A 43 10.70 -2.30 -0.53
N ALA A 44 11.13 -3.55 -0.67
CA ALA A 44 12.21 -3.96 -1.54
C ALA A 44 11.72 -4.66 -2.81
N VAL A 45 10.41 -4.91 -2.95
CA VAL A 45 9.81 -5.56 -4.12
C VAL A 45 9.49 -4.48 -5.17
N VAL A 46 9.82 -4.75 -6.42
CA VAL A 46 9.57 -3.82 -7.56
C VAL A 46 8.55 -4.36 -8.57
N GLU A 47 7.80 -5.40 -8.20
CA GLU A 47 6.75 -5.97 -9.03
C GLU A 47 5.41 -5.25 -8.78
N GLY A 48 4.78 -4.80 -9.87
CA GLY A 48 3.45 -4.20 -9.85
C GLY A 48 3.43 -2.73 -9.43
N ASN A 49 2.46 -1.97 -9.93
CA ASN A 49 2.35 -0.55 -9.58
C ASN A 49 2.14 -0.28 -8.09
N GLU A 50 1.54 -1.23 -7.36
CA GLU A 50 1.35 -1.10 -5.91
C GLU A 50 2.67 -0.99 -5.15
N SER A 51 3.80 -1.41 -5.71
CA SER A 51 5.11 -1.23 -5.06
C SER A 51 5.42 0.23 -4.79
N ALA A 52 4.94 1.14 -5.64
CA ALA A 52 5.11 2.58 -5.48
C ALA A 52 4.54 3.11 -4.16
N TYR A 53 3.51 2.43 -3.63
CA TYR A 53 2.89 2.77 -2.35
C TYR A 53 3.80 2.47 -1.15
N TYR A 54 4.51 1.35 -1.21
CA TYR A 54 5.40 0.91 -0.12
C TYR A 54 6.78 1.55 -0.21
N ASN A 55 7.27 1.76 -1.44
CA ASN A 55 8.53 2.44 -1.70
C ASN A 55 8.45 3.23 -3.02
N PRO A 56 8.44 4.57 -2.96
CA PRO A 56 8.41 5.41 -4.16
C PRO A 56 9.56 5.12 -5.14
N ALA A 57 10.73 4.70 -4.65
CA ALA A 57 11.88 4.40 -5.51
C ALA A 57 11.63 3.21 -6.46
N SER A 58 10.69 2.31 -6.13
CA SER A 58 10.37 1.14 -6.98
C SER A 58 9.92 1.52 -8.38
N VAL A 59 9.30 2.70 -8.52
CA VAL A 59 8.83 3.26 -9.79
C VAL A 59 9.98 3.39 -10.81
N ALA A 60 11.22 3.59 -10.36
CA ALA A 60 12.37 3.68 -11.27
C ALA A 60 12.65 2.34 -11.97
N TRP A 61 12.22 1.21 -11.39
CA TRP A 61 12.41 -0.15 -11.93
C TRP A 61 11.24 -0.66 -12.77
N PHE A 62 10.17 0.11 -12.96
CA PHE A 62 9.06 -0.32 -13.82
C PHE A 62 9.56 -0.61 -15.24
N GLN A 63 9.15 -1.74 -15.83
CA GLN A 63 9.62 -2.12 -17.17
C GLN A 63 8.57 -1.85 -18.25
N HIS A 64 7.31 -1.75 -17.86
CA HIS A 64 6.18 -1.60 -18.77
C HIS A 64 5.19 -0.58 -18.21
N ARG A 65 4.33 -0.06 -19.07
CA ARG A 65 3.18 0.70 -18.60
C ARG A 65 2.19 -0.32 -18.05
N GLU A 66 1.71 -0.07 -16.84
CA GLU A 66 0.77 -0.96 -16.18
C GLU A 66 -0.36 -0.11 -15.62
N PHE A 67 -1.59 -0.57 -15.76
CA PHE A 67 -2.73 -0.11 -14.99
C PHE A 67 -3.07 -1.20 -13.96
N THR A 68 -3.37 -0.81 -12.73
CA THR A 68 -3.76 -1.73 -11.67
C THR A 68 -5.04 -1.23 -11.01
N ALA A 69 -6.02 -2.12 -10.86
CA ALA A 69 -7.20 -1.91 -10.05
C ALA A 69 -7.24 -2.96 -8.93
N SER A 70 -7.66 -2.56 -7.75
CA SER A 70 -7.90 -3.49 -6.65
C SER A 70 -9.10 -3.06 -5.83
N TYR A 71 -9.85 -4.04 -5.36
CA TYR A 71 -11.01 -3.87 -4.50
C TYR A 71 -10.90 -4.84 -3.34
N ARG A 72 -11.07 -4.34 -2.12
CA ARG A 72 -11.15 -5.17 -0.93
C ARG A 72 -12.61 -5.22 -0.50
N ALA A 73 -13.16 -6.43 -0.47
CA ALA A 73 -14.45 -6.70 0.14
C ALA A 73 -14.28 -6.69 1.66
N MET A 74 -15.08 -5.86 2.34
CA MET A 74 -15.07 -5.69 3.79
C MET A 74 -16.50 -5.75 4.32
N THR A 75 -16.64 -6.14 5.58
CA THR A 75 -17.92 -6.07 6.29
C THR A 75 -18.21 -4.69 6.85
N LEU A 76 -19.44 -4.50 7.35
CA LEU A 76 -19.95 -3.25 7.94
C LEU A 76 -20.08 -2.12 6.92
N ASP A 77 -20.58 -2.43 5.72
CA ASP A 77 -20.79 -1.47 4.63
C ASP A 77 -19.53 -0.68 4.26
N ARG A 78 -18.35 -1.27 4.54
CA ARG A 78 -17.06 -0.68 4.23
C ARG A 78 -16.65 -1.00 2.81
N THR A 79 -16.14 0.02 2.13
CA THR A 79 -15.59 -0.10 0.79
C THR A 79 -14.14 0.33 0.80
N PHE A 80 -13.30 -0.38 0.05
CA PHE A 80 -11.91 0.01 -0.13
C PHE A 80 -11.45 -0.33 -1.54
N ALA A 81 -10.95 0.67 -2.25
CA ALA A 81 -10.51 0.55 -3.64
C ALA A 81 -9.17 1.24 -3.86
N PHE A 82 -8.39 0.70 -4.79
CA PHE A 82 -7.11 1.22 -5.22
C PHE A 82 -7.03 1.18 -6.74
N LEU A 83 -6.69 2.30 -7.36
CA LEU A 83 -6.36 2.38 -8.79
C LEU A 83 -4.95 2.96 -8.93
N SER A 84 -4.19 2.48 -9.91
CA SER A 84 -2.90 3.08 -10.25
C SER A 84 -2.51 2.91 -11.71
N LEU A 85 -1.68 3.83 -12.18
CA LEU A 85 -1.08 3.83 -13.50
C LEU A 85 0.41 4.12 -13.35
N GLY A 86 1.25 3.17 -13.76
CA GLY A 86 2.70 3.27 -13.78
C GLY A 86 3.21 3.43 -15.21
N VAL A 87 4.17 4.35 -15.40
CA VAL A 87 4.80 4.61 -16.69
C VAL A 87 6.32 4.70 -16.50
N PRO A 88 7.10 3.81 -17.14
CA PRO A 88 8.55 3.89 -17.09
C PRO A 88 9.07 5.01 -18.00
N ILE A 89 10.15 5.65 -17.57
CA ILE A 89 10.89 6.65 -18.37
C ILE A 89 12.24 6.02 -18.75
N ARG A 90 12.40 5.72 -20.03
CA ARG A 90 13.57 5.04 -20.61
C ARG A 90 14.10 5.88 -21.77
N PRO A 91 14.88 6.94 -21.49
CA PRO A 91 15.41 7.79 -22.53
C PRO A 91 16.46 7.03 -23.35
N GLU A 92 16.47 7.26 -24.66
CA GLU A 92 17.52 6.72 -25.53
C GLU A 92 18.85 7.38 -25.21
N THR A 93 19.92 6.58 -25.16
CA THR A 93 21.27 7.10 -24.95
C THR A 93 21.76 7.65 -26.29
N ASP A 94 22.05 8.96 -26.38
CA ASP A 94 22.62 9.57 -27.59
C ASP A 94 23.99 8.92 -27.90
N ALA A 95 24.28 8.72 -29.19
CA ALA A 95 25.57 8.27 -29.72
C ALA A 95 26.76 9.15 -29.25
N LYS A 96 26.49 10.36 -28.73
CA LYS A 96 27.46 11.28 -28.13
C LYS A 96 27.81 11.00 -26.66
N GLY A 97 27.34 9.89 -26.07
CA GLY A 97 27.82 9.40 -24.77
C GLY A 97 27.19 10.05 -23.53
N GLY A 98 26.08 10.80 -23.68
CA GLY A 98 25.31 11.28 -22.54
C GLY A 98 24.53 10.13 -21.89
N GLN A 99 24.82 9.81 -20.63
CA GLN A 99 24.04 8.83 -19.87
C GLN A 99 22.69 9.43 -19.48
N ALA A 100 21.67 9.16 -20.28
CA ALA A 100 20.30 9.54 -19.94
C ALA A 100 19.81 8.67 -18.76
N MET A 101 19.23 9.31 -17.75
CA MET A 101 18.87 8.65 -16.49
C MET A 101 17.51 7.96 -16.61
N ASN A 102 17.47 6.67 -16.27
CA ASN A 102 16.22 5.92 -16.16
C ASN A 102 15.38 6.46 -15.00
N GLY A 103 14.07 6.36 -15.13
CA GLY A 103 13.14 6.72 -14.06
C GLY A 103 11.75 6.17 -14.30
N GLY A 104 10.77 6.75 -13.62
CA GLY A 104 9.38 6.42 -13.86
C GLY A 104 8.44 7.36 -13.10
N ILE A 105 7.17 7.30 -13.50
CA ILE A 105 6.08 8.01 -12.86
C ILE A 105 4.99 6.99 -12.49
N SER A 106 4.36 7.17 -11.34
CA SER A 106 3.16 6.43 -10.96
C SER A 106 2.10 7.37 -10.40
N LEU A 107 0.88 7.27 -10.92
CA LEU A 107 -0.31 7.90 -10.37
C LEU A 107 -1.11 6.85 -9.60
N ALA A 108 -1.66 7.20 -8.45
CA ALA A 108 -2.50 6.31 -7.67
C ALA A 108 -3.64 7.03 -6.98
N TRP A 109 -4.76 6.34 -6.84
CA TRP A 109 -5.92 6.74 -6.06
C TRP A 109 -6.29 5.61 -5.09
N ILE A 110 -6.48 5.97 -3.83
CA ILE A 110 -7.04 5.10 -2.79
C ILE A 110 -8.35 5.70 -2.34
N HIS A 111 -9.39 4.88 -2.27
CA HIS A 111 -10.67 5.21 -1.70
C HIS A 111 -10.95 4.28 -0.52
N ALA A 112 -11.42 4.85 0.58
CA ALA A 112 -12.03 4.12 1.67
C ALA A 112 -13.35 4.77 2.06
N GLY A 113 -14.38 3.98 2.30
CA GLY A 113 -15.70 4.48 2.64
C GLY A 113 -16.39 3.58 3.65
N VAL A 114 -17.36 4.15 4.35
CA VAL A 114 -18.36 3.44 5.12
C VAL A 114 -19.69 4.17 4.92
N GLY A 115 -20.71 3.41 4.53
CA GLY A 115 -22.09 3.89 4.40
C GLY A 115 -22.97 3.39 5.54
N ASN A 116 -24.24 3.76 5.50
CA ASN A 116 -25.31 3.20 6.33
C ASN A 116 -24.99 3.16 7.84
N ILE A 117 -24.26 4.14 8.36
CA ILE A 117 -23.96 4.23 9.79
C ILE A 117 -25.25 4.59 10.52
N ASP A 118 -25.71 3.73 11.44
CA ASP A 118 -26.92 3.99 12.25
C ASP A 118 -26.73 5.28 13.05
N ALA A 119 -27.60 6.25 12.80
CA ALA A 119 -27.56 7.56 13.41
C ALA A 119 -28.79 7.75 14.27
N ARG A 120 -28.59 8.25 15.50
CA ARG A 120 -29.66 8.48 16.47
C ARG A 120 -29.44 9.79 17.20
N ASP A 121 -30.53 10.40 17.60
CA ASP A 121 -30.49 11.54 18.50
C ASP A 121 -30.32 11.10 19.97
N PHE A 122 -30.40 12.06 20.89
CA PHE A 122 -30.26 11.81 22.33
C PHE A 122 -31.42 10.98 22.92
N ASP A 123 -32.59 11.01 22.28
CA ASP A 123 -33.78 10.26 22.68
C ASP A 123 -33.77 8.83 22.11
N GLY A 124 -32.80 8.53 21.22
CA GLY A 124 -32.62 7.23 20.58
C GLY A 124 -33.42 7.05 19.30
N GLU A 125 -34.12 8.10 18.86
CA GLU A 125 -34.88 8.10 17.62
C GLU A 125 -33.93 8.06 16.42
N LYS A 126 -34.33 7.33 15.39
CA LYS A 126 -33.50 7.14 14.19
C LYS A 126 -33.45 8.42 13.37
N LEU A 127 -32.23 8.80 12.98
CA LEU A 127 -31.95 9.85 12.02
C LEU A 127 -31.59 9.23 10.66
N GLU A 128 -31.44 10.09 9.65
CA GLU A 128 -30.88 9.69 8.37
C GLU A 128 -29.49 9.05 8.56
N PRO A 129 -29.19 7.92 7.89
CA PRO A 129 -27.92 7.22 8.06
C PRO A 129 -26.72 8.11 7.71
N LEU A 130 -25.68 8.02 8.52
CA LEU A 130 -24.43 8.74 8.27
C LEU A 130 -23.50 7.96 7.35
N SER A 131 -22.54 8.67 6.77
CA SER A 131 -21.47 8.07 5.96
C SER A 131 -20.16 8.80 6.18
N ASN A 132 -19.06 8.11 5.86
CA ASN A 132 -17.73 8.68 5.86
C ASN A 132 -16.96 8.20 4.64
N SER A 133 -16.18 9.09 4.02
CA SER A 133 -15.33 8.74 2.88
C SER A 133 -13.97 9.42 2.97
N GLU A 134 -12.93 8.65 2.68
CA GLU A 134 -11.53 9.09 2.61
C GLU A 134 -10.96 8.78 1.24
N ASN A 135 -10.27 9.75 0.66
CA ASN A 135 -9.58 9.60 -0.62
C ASN A 135 -8.13 10.05 -0.48
N ALA A 136 -7.21 9.31 -1.11
CA ALA A 136 -5.83 9.74 -1.30
C ALA A 136 -5.45 9.69 -2.77
N PHE A 137 -4.94 10.80 -3.28
CA PHE A 137 -4.35 10.89 -4.61
C PHE A 137 -2.84 11.04 -4.47
N SER A 138 -2.08 10.19 -5.16
CA SER A 138 -0.63 10.13 -5.05
C SER A 138 0.02 10.25 -6.43
N LEU A 139 1.07 11.07 -6.51
CA LEU A 139 1.98 11.15 -7.66
C LEU A 139 3.36 10.74 -7.18
N SER A 140 3.88 9.64 -7.71
CA SER A 140 5.20 9.12 -7.40
C SER A 140 6.12 9.34 -8.59
N PHE A 141 7.32 9.84 -8.33
CA PHE A 141 8.38 10.02 -9.31
C PHE A 141 9.66 9.42 -8.75
N ALA A 142 10.38 8.68 -9.59
CA ALA A 142 11.63 8.06 -9.18
C ALA A 142 12.66 8.09 -10.30
N LEU A 143 13.92 8.11 -9.89
CA LEU A 143 15.09 8.16 -10.73
C LEU A 143 16.06 7.04 -10.35
N GLN A 144 16.80 6.55 -11.34
CA GLN A 144 17.85 5.55 -11.18
C GLN A 144 19.21 6.19 -11.50
N PRO A 145 19.80 7.00 -10.59
CA PRO A 145 21.06 7.72 -10.83
C PRO A 145 22.27 6.79 -11.05
N HIS A 146 22.15 5.52 -10.66
CA HIS A 146 23.14 4.49 -10.93
C HIS A 146 22.39 3.19 -11.26
N PRO A 147 22.90 2.27 -12.10
CA PRO A 147 22.19 1.02 -12.45
C PRO A 147 21.75 0.16 -11.26
N LYS A 148 22.35 0.39 -10.09
CA LYS A 148 22.05 -0.30 -8.83
C LYS A 148 21.26 0.54 -7.82
N VAL A 149 21.11 1.84 -8.03
CA VAL A 149 20.56 2.76 -7.02
C VAL A 149 19.38 3.50 -7.61
N GLY A 150 18.32 3.63 -6.83
CA GLY A 150 17.16 4.42 -7.19
C GLY A 150 16.59 5.13 -5.99
N ILE A 151 16.06 6.32 -6.28
CA ILE A 151 15.51 7.25 -5.31
C ILE A 151 14.14 7.67 -5.80
N GLY A 152 13.21 7.85 -4.88
CA GLY A 152 11.84 8.22 -5.23
C GLY A 152 11.20 9.16 -4.22
N LEU A 153 10.25 9.92 -4.73
CA LEU A 153 9.40 10.83 -3.98
C LEU A 153 7.96 10.56 -4.39
N THR A 154 7.06 10.47 -3.40
CA THR A 154 5.62 10.53 -3.64
C THR A 154 5.07 11.79 -3.01
N SER A 155 4.31 12.57 -3.76
CA SER A 155 3.44 13.60 -3.19
C SER A 155 2.03 13.03 -3.06
N ARG A 156 1.34 13.35 -1.96
CA ARG A 156 0.02 12.82 -1.65
C ARG A 156 -0.90 13.89 -1.12
N VAL A 157 -2.10 13.98 -1.71
CA VAL A 157 -3.22 14.75 -1.18
C VAL A 157 -4.22 13.77 -0.60
N VAL A 158 -4.64 13.99 0.64
CA VAL A 158 -5.70 13.22 1.30
C VAL A 158 -6.88 14.11 1.63
N PHE A 159 -8.09 13.57 1.51
CA PHE A 159 -9.34 14.25 1.81
C PHE A 159 -10.28 13.29 2.55
N ASN A 160 -10.87 13.77 3.63
CA ASN A 160 -11.86 13.04 4.42
C ASN A 160 -13.14 13.89 4.49
N ARG A 161 -14.30 13.26 4.28
CA ARG A 161 -15.62 13.88 4.27
C ARG A 161 -16.64 13.06 5.03
N LEU A 162 -17.33 13.72 5.97
CA LEU A 162 -18.47 13.19 6.71
C LEU A 162 -19.70 14.07 6.44
N PRO A 163 -20.58 13.68 5.51
CA PRO A 163 -21.86 14.34 5.25
C PRO A 163 -22.86 14.17 6.40
N GLY A 164 -23.81 15.10 6.55
CA GLY A 164 -24.92 14.97 7.49
C GLY A 164 -24.57 15.20 8.97
N VAL A 165 -23.34 15.64 9.27
CA VAL A 165 -22.85 15.83 10.66
C VAL A 165 -23.03 17.26 11.15
N LYS A 166 -23.18 18.23 10.25
CA LYS A 166 -23.43 19.63 10.66
C LYS A 166 -24.89 19.87 11.01
N ASN A 167 -25.14 20.88 11.82
CA ASN A 167 -26.49 21.30 12.23
C ASN A 167 -27.38 21.75 11.05
N ASP A 168 -26.76 22.18 9.94
CA ASP A 168 -27.44 22.54 8.69
C ASP A 168 -27.61 21.35 7.72
N GLY A 169 -27.30 20.12 8.15
CA GLY A 169 -27.25 18.93 7.29
C GLY A 169 -26.03 18.85 6.38
N GLY A 170 -25.12 19.83 6.45
CA GLY A 170 -23.91 19.89 5.65
C GLY A 170 -22.83 18.88 6.06
N ALA A 171 -21.74 18.85 5.27
CA ALA A 171 -20.59 18.00 5.53
C ALA A 171 -19.50 18.72 6.32
N ILE A 172 -18.86 17.99 7.24
CA ILE A 172 -17.52 18.34 7.75
C ILE A 172 -16.47 17.66 6.87
N SER A 173 -15.36 18.33 6.61
CA SER A 173 -14.30 17.79 5.77
C SER A 173 -12.93 18.27 6.23
N ALA A 174 -11.92 17.44 5.98
CA ALA A 174 -10.52 17.77 6.23
C ALA A 174 -9.66 17.34 5.06
N SER A 175 -8.68 18.15 4.68
CA SER A 175 -7.69 17.81 3.67
C SER A 175 -6.28 17.92 4.22
N SER A 176 -5.35 17.21 3.59
CA SER A 176 -3.93 17.31 3.89
C SER A 176 -3.07 17.09 2.67
N PHE A 177 -1.85 17.60 2.73
CA PHE A 177 -0.81 17.35 1.76
C PHE A 177 0.44 16.82 2.47
N GLY A 178 1.02 15.78 1.92
CA GLY A 178 2.24 15.18 2.45
C GLY A 178 3.04 14.48 1.39
N PHE A 179 4.14 13.87 1.83
CA PHE A 179 5.04 13.20 0.93
C PHE A 179 5.71 11.98 1.58
N ASP A 180 6.16 11.07 0.72
CA ASP A 180 6.92 9.88 1.07
C ASP A 180 8.25 9.91 0.33
N LEU A 181 9.31 9.39 0.95
CA LEU A 181 10.64 9.27 0.36
C LEU A 181 11.04 7.81 0.33
N GLY A 182 11.69 7.40 -0.76
CA GLY A 182 12.10 6.02 -0.99
C GLY A 182 13.51 5.91 -1.53
N ALA A 183 14.19 4.84 -1.16
CA ALA A 183 15.45 4.42 -1.73
C ALA A 183 15.44 2.91 -2.00
N LEU A 184 16.11 2.51 -3.07
CA LEU A 184 16.33 1.12 -3.45
C LEU A 184 17.78 0.93 -3.87
N LEU A 185 18.35 -0.19 -3.45
CA LEU A 185 19.68 -0.64 -3.83
C LEU A 185 19.59 -2.08 -4.34
N GLN A 186 20.21 -2.35 -5.49
CA GLN A 186 20.35 -3.68 -6.06
C GLN A 186 21.85 -4.03 -6.12
N PRO A 187 22.47 -4.48 -5.02
CA PRO A 187 23.92 -4.70 -4.96
C PRO A 187 24.39 -5.69 -6.03
N VAL A 188 23.58 -6.74 -6.21
CA VAL A 188 23.74 -7.80 -7.20
C VAL A 188 22.38 -8.13 -7.84
N SER A 189 22.39 -8.74 -9.03
CA SER A 189 21.16 -9.16 -9.68
C SER A 189 20.32 -10.06 -8.76
N GLY A 190 19.00 -9.88 -8.72
CA GLY A 190 18.10 -10.68 -7.88
C GLY A 190 18.21 -10.48 -6.36
N ILE A 191 18.93 -9.46 -5.87
CA ILE A 191 18.87 -9.03 -4.47
C ILE A 191 18.57 -7.52 -4.44
N GLN A 192 17.48 -7.14 -3.81
CA GLN A 192 17.04 -5.76 -3.65
C GLN A 192 16.93 -5.42 -2.18
N LEU A 193 17.42 -4.24 -1.81
CA LEU A 193 17.30 -3.65 -0.48
C LEU A 193 16.47 -2.37 -0.62
N GLY A 194 15.46 -2.22 0.22
CA GLY A 194 14.56 -1.07 0.18
C GLY A 194 14.49 -0.36 1.51
N ALA A 195 14.36 0.96 1.46
CA ALA A 195 14.05 1.79 2.61
C ALA A 195 13.06 2.89 2.20
N ALA A 196 12.09 3.19 3.06
CA ALA A 196 11.12 4.25 2.82
C ALA A 196 10.74 4.97 4.12
N VAL A 197 10.44 6.26 4.00
CA VAL A 197 9.87 7.10 5.05
C VAL A 197 8.56 7.66 4.53
N THR A 198 7.47 7.44 5.26
CA THR A 198 6.11 7.73 4.80
C THR A 198 5.36 8.67 5.73
N ASN A 199 4.29 9.29 5.20
CA ASN A 199 3.38 10.20 5.88
C ASN A 199 4.07 11.47 6.40
N LEU A 200 5.06 11.99 5.69
CA LEU A 200 5.67 13.27 6.05
C LEU A 200 4.67 14.39 5.79
N ASN A 201 4.47 15.25 6.80
CA ASN A 201 3.57 16.41 6.77
C ASN A 201 2.05 16.12 6.65
N LEU A 202 1.59 14.87 6.79
CA LEU A 202 0.16 14.56 6.80
C LEU A 202 -0.50 14.84 8.17
N LYS A 203 -1.61 15.57 8.14
CA LYS A 203 -2.47 15.92 9.28
C LYS A 203 -3.87 16.35 8.83
N TYR A 204 -4.91 15.96 9.55
CA TYR A 204 -6.23 16.56 9.41
C TYR A 204 -6.41 17.70 10.40
N THR A 205 -6.99 18.80 9.92
CA THR A 205 -7.46 19.89 10.76
C THR A 205 -8.99 19.91 10.67
N TRP A 206 -9.65 19.51 11.74
CA TRP A 206 -11.11 19.46 11.83
C TRP A 206 -11.63 20.75 12.44
N LYS A 207 -12.57 21.39 11.76
CA LYS A 207 -13.25 22.61 12.20
C LYS A 207 -14.70 22.27 12.54
N THR A 208 -15.10 22.46 13.80
CA THR A 208 -16.37 21.97 14.35
C THR A 208 -17.39 23.07 14.68
N GLU A 209 -17.16 24.30 14.25
CA GLU A 209 -18.03 25.46 14.47
C GLU A 209 -19.43 25.31 13.86
N GLY A 210 -19.61 24.39 12.90
CA GLY A 210 -20.92 24.04 12.33
C GLY A 210 -21.55 22.76 12.88
N VAL A 211 -20.91 22.11 13.87
CA VAL A 211 -21.39 20.88 14.52
C VAL A 211 -21.83 21.18 15.95
N TYR A 212 -21.04 21.96 16.70
CA TYR A 212 -21.35 22.32 18.08
C TYR A 212 -21.58 23.83 18.21
N GLU A 213 -22.41 24.25 19.16
CA GLU A 213 -22.61 25.66 19.51
C GLU A 213 -21.31 26.38 19.88
N ARG A 214 -20.33 25.63 20.42
CA ARG A 214 -18.96 26.08 20.69
C ARG A 214 -17.96 25.16 19.99
N GLY A 215 -17.84 25.31 18.68
CA GLY A 215 -16.85 24.57 17.90
C GLY A 215 -15.42 24.94 18.24
N THR A 216 -14.52 24.00 17.96
CA THR A 216 -13.06 24.16 18.06
C THR A 216 -12.37 23.64 16.80
N SER A 217 -11.08 23.98 16.66
CA SER A 217 -10.20 23.44 15.65
C SER A 217 -9.28 22.38 16.27
N ILE A 218 -9.38 21.13 15.80
CA ILE A 218 -8.58 20.01 16.30
C ILE A 218 -7.66 19.52 15.20
N VAL A 219 -6.36 19.46 15.49
CA VAL A 219 -5.34 18.95 14.57
C VAL A 219 -4.95 17.53 14.95
N GLN A 220 -5.15 16.59 14.02
CA GLN A 220 -4.78 15.19 14.17
C GLN A 220 -3.68 14.83 13.16
N LYS A 221 -2.49 14.49 13.66
CA LYS A 221 -1.34 14.14 12.82
C LYS A 221 -1.40 12.67 12.41
N PHE A 222 -1.01 12.39 11.19
CA PHE A 222 -0.84 11.01 10.73
C PHE A 222 0.48 10.47 11.29
N PRO A 223 0.52 9.23 11.80
CA PRO A 223 1.76 8.61 12.23
C PRO A 223 2.74 8.50 11.06
N ARG A 224 3.95 9.02 11.26
CA ARG A 224 5.06 8.81 10.32
C ARG A 224 5.45 7.34 10.31
N GLY A 225 5.76 6.82 9.13
CA GLY A 225 6.23 5.45 8.95
C GLY A 225 7.68 5.41 8.50
N MET A 226 8.39 4.38 8.94
CA MET A 226 9.73 4.01 8.47
C MET A 226 9.70 2.54 8.15
N ARG A 227 10.20 2.16 6.98
CA ARG A 227 10.24 0.77 6.53
C ARG A 227 11.61 0.47 5.93
N ALA A 228 12.15 -0.69 6.24
CA ALA A 228 13.36 -1.22 5.62
C ALA A 228 13.17 -2.71 5.35
N GLY A 229 13.74 -3.22 4.27
CA GLY A 229 13.52 -4.61 3.87
C GLY A 229 14.42 -5.09 2.75
N ILE A 230 14.26 -6.37 2.44
CA ILE A 230 15.03 -7.10 1.44
C ILE A 230 14.09 -7.96 0.60
N ALA A 231 14.41 -8.10 -0.69
CA ALA A 231 13.79 -9.07 -1.59
C ALA A 231 14.90 -9.87 -2.31
N VAL A 232 14.73 -11.19 -2.37
CA VAL A 232 15.71 -12.14 -2.92
C VAL A 232 15.04 -13.07 -3.92
N SER A 233 15.54 -13.09 -5.15
CA SER A 233 15.16 -14.02 -6.23
C SER A 233 16.38 -14.63 -6.95
N ARG A 234 17.60 -14.25 -6.55
CA ARG A 234 18.86 -14.61 -7.24
C ARG A 234 19.10 -16.11 -7.39
N PHE A 235 18.80 -16.89 -6.36
CA PHE A 235 19.12 -18.32 -6.30
C PHE A 235 18.07 -19.19 -6.99
N THR A 236 16.85 -18.69 -7.09
CA THR A 236 15.70 -19.43 -7.55
C THR A 236 14.81 -18.47 -8.33
N PRO A 237 15.05 -18.26 -9.65
CA PRO A 237 14.39 -17.20 -10.41
C PRO A 237 12.87 -17.29 -10.48
N TRP A 238 12.29 -18.47 -10.22
CA TRP A 238 10.85 -18.67 -10.12
C TRP A 238 10.29 -18.30 -8.74
N LEU A 239 11.12 -18.01 -7.75
CA LEU A 239 10.75 -17.70 -6.37
C LEU A 239 11.36 -16.37 -5.93
N THR A 240 10.51 -15.43 -5.49
CA THR A 240 10.96 -14.24 -4.77
C THR A 240 10.53 -14.34 -3.32
N VAL A 241 11.46 -14.14 -2.39
CA VAL A 241 11.19 -14.04 -0.95
C VAL A 241 11.52 -12.63 -0.48
N ALA A 242 10.66 -12.04 0.34
CA ALA A 242 10.81 -10.69 0.86
C ALA A 242 10.58 -10.65 2.38
N ALA A 243 11.25 -9.70 3.03
CA ALA A 243 11.10 -9.42 4.44
C ALA A 243 11.24 -7.91 4.70
N ASP A 244 10.31 -7.34 5.43
CA ASP A 244 10.33 -5.93 5.83
C ASP A 244 10.16 -5.79 7.35
N VAL A 245 10.80 -4.77 7.91
CA VAL A 245 10.51 -4.24 9.24
C VAL A 245 9.88 -2.86 9.06
N GLU A 246 8.74 -2.62 9.72
CA GLU A 246 8.05 -1.34 9.72
C GLU A 246 7.97 -0.79 11.14
N LYS A 247 8.43 0.45 11.34
CA LYS A 247 8.18 1.23 12.54
C LYS A 247 7.26 2.39 12.21
N ARG A 248 6.13 2.49 12.91
CA ARG A 248 5.28 3.68 12.86
C ARG A 248 5.40 4.46 14.16
N GLN A 249 5.22 5.77 14.07
CA GLN A 249 5.13 6.61 15.25
C GLN A 249 3.97 6.12 16.13
N PHE A 250 4.22 5.97 17.43
CA PHE A 250 3.22 5.46 18.38
C PHE A 250 2.68 4.06 18.05
N ARG A 251 3.52 3.18 17.48
CA ARG A 251 3.28 1.74 17.42
C ARG A 251 4.60 1.00 17.54
N ASP A 252 4.58 -0.22 18.05
CA ASP A 252 5.74 -1.11 18.00
C ASP A 252 6.14 -1.46 16.57
N ALA A 253 7.39 -1.91 16.41
CA ALA A 253 7.87 -2.33 15.11
C ALA A 253 7.14 -3.63 14.71
N THR A 254 6.69 -3.71 13.47
CA THR A 254 6.02 -4.88 12.91
C THR A 254 6.91 -5.53 11.86
N VAL A 255 6.78 -6.85 11.72
CA VAL A 255 7.55 -7.64 10.74
C VAL A 255 6.61 -8.19 9.69
N HIS A 256 7.05 -8.12 8.44
CA HIS A 256 6.31 -8.56 7.27
C HIS A 256 7.17 -9.55 6.51
N LEU A 257 6.66 -10.74 6.22
CA LEU A 257 7.34 -11.75 5.41
C LEU A 257 6.46 -12.11 4.23
N GLY A 258 7.06 -12.37 3.07
CA GLY A 258 6.32 -12.70 1.86
C GLY A 258 7.12 -13.58 0.92
N ALA A 259 6.44 -14.43 0.17
CA ALA A 259 7.01 -15.20 -0.91
C ALA A 259 6.04 -15.24 -2.10
N VAL A 260 6.58 -15.20 -3.31
CA VAL A 260 5.85 -15.42 -4.56
C VAL A 260 6.57 -16.45 -5.40
N ALA A 261 5.84 -17.50 -5.78
CA ALA A 261 6.27 -18.49 -6.75
C ALA A 261 5.60 -18.21 -8.10
N HIS A 262 6.40 -17.99 -9.14
CA HIS A 262 5.97 -17.82 -10.52
C HIS A 262 5.86 -19.19 -11.19
N VAL A 263 4.63 -19.65 -11.41
CA VAL A 263 4.31 -20.95 -12.01
C VAL A 263 3.90 -20.71 -13.47
N GLN A 264 4.71 -21.19 -14.42
CA GLN A 264 4.54 -20.89 -15.86
C GLN A 264 3.12 -21.18 -16.40
N GLU A 265 2.48 -22.26 -15.94
CA GLU A 265 1.17 -22.71 -16.47
C GLU A 265 -0.04 -22.10 -15.75
N PHE A 266 0.11 -21.71 -14.48
CA PHE A 266 -1.02 -21.30 -13.62
C PHE A 266 -0.95 -19.85 -13.13
N GLY A 267 0.17 -19.16 -13.38
CA GLY A 267 0.40 -17.76 -12.97
C GLY A 267 1.29 -17.65 -11.74
N ASN A 268 0.76 -17.13 -10.64
CA ASN A 268 1.55 -16.84 -9.43
C ASN A 268 0.86 -17.37 -8.19
N VAL A 269 1.61 -17.94 -7.25
CA VAL A 269 1.12 -18.29 -5.92
C VAL A 269 1.91 -17.50 -4.88
N ARG A 270 1.21 -16.92 -3.91
CA ARG A 270 1.75 -16.02 -2.90
C ARG A 270 1.35 -16.48 -1.50
N ALA A 271 2.28 -16.34 -0.57
CA ALA A 271 2.04 -16.54 0.84
C ALA A 271 2.85 -15.53 1.64
N GLY A 272 2.40 -15.18 2.83
CA GLY A 272 3.08 -14.22 3.68
C GLY A 272 2.57 -14.20 5.11
N LEU A 273 3.26 -13.39 5.93
CA LEU A 273 2.91 -13.06 7.29
C LEU A 273 2.92 -11.54 7.43
N ASN A 274 1.81 -10.95 7.81
CA ASN A 274 1.67 -9.53 8.15
C ASN A 274 1.58 -9.40 9.68
N ASP A 275 2.68 -9.06 10.34
CA ASP A 275 2.75 -8.95 11.80
C ASP A 275 2.30 -10.25 12.51
N GLY A 276 2.75 -11.38 11.98
CA GLY A 276 2.38 -12.73 12.45
C GLY A 276 1.06 -13.28 11.91
N GLN A 277 0.23 -12.47 11.22
CA GLN A 277 -1.02 -12.94 10.62
C GLN A 277 -0.80 -13.51 9.21
N PRO A 278 -1.29 -14.73 8.92
CA PRO A 278 -1.08 -15.35 7.63
C PRO A 278 -1.90 -14.69 6.52
N THR A 279 -1.26 -14.58 5.36
CA THR A 279 -1.85 -14.08 4.12
C THR A 279 -1.56 -15.05 2.98
N PHE A 280 -2.51 -15.25 2.09
CA PHE A 280 -2.37 -16.13 0.92
C PHE A 280 -2.93 -15.46 -0.32
N GLY A 281 -2.45 -15.83 -1.49
CA GLY A 281 -3.03 -15.34 -2.72
C GLY A 281 -2.57 -16.09 -3.95
N ALA A 282 -3.30 -15.87 -5.03
CA ALA A 282 -3.00 -16.42 -6.33
C ALA A 282 -3.20 -15.35 -7.40
N GLY A 283 -2.47 -15.48 -8.51
CA GLY A 283 -2.63 -14.65 -9.69
C GLY A 283 -2.72 -15.51 -10.93
N TYR A 284 -3.64 -15.18 -11.83
CA TYR A 284 -3.82 -15.86 -13.11
C TYR A 284 -3.56 -14.89 -14.26
N ARG A 285 -2.67 -15.28 -15.18
CA ARG A 285 -2.25 -14.46 -16.32
C ARG A 285 -2.95 -14.91 -17.60
N PHE A 286 -3.41 -13.94 -18.38
CA PHE A 286 -4.09 -14.19 -19.66
C PHE A 286 -3.85 -13.04 -20.65
N GLY A 287 -4.13 -13.30 -21.91
CA GLY A 287 -4.09 -12.28 -22.97
C GLY A 287 -5.43 -11.55 -23.07
N LEU A 288 -5.40 -10.22 -23.14
CA LEU A 288 -6.57 -9.38 -23.39
C LEU A 288 -6.18 -8.28 -24.36
N LEU A 289 -6.89 -8.14 -25.49
CA LEU A 289 -6.59 -7.14 -26.53
C LEU A 289 -5.13 -7.17 -27.03
N GLY A 290 -4.53 -8.37 -27.14
CA GLY A 290 -3.13 -8.54 -27.55
C GLY A 290 -2.09 -8.09 -26.49
N LYS A 291 -2.54 -7.78 -25.28
CA LYS A 291 -1.73 -7.31 -24.14
C LYS A 291 -1.84 -8.29 -22.97
N LYS A 292 -0.90 -8.20 -22.02
CA LYS A 292 -0.86 -9.08 -20.85
C LYS A 292 -1.80 -8.53 -19.76
N SER A 293 -2.64 -9.40 -19.22
CA SER A 293 -3.48 -9.13 -18.06
C SER A 293 -3.21 -10.14 -16.96
N GLU A 294 -3.36 -9.72 -15.71
CA GLU A 294 -3.32 -10.61 -14.55
C GLU A 294 -4.50 -10.31 -13.62
N LEU A 295 -5.27 -11.34 -13.26
CA LEU A 295 -6.22 -11.29 -12.15
C LEU A 295 -5.53 -11.77 -10.89
N HIS A 296 -5.80 -11.12 -9.78
CA HIS A 296 -5.20 -11.44 -8.49
C HIS A 296 -6.29 -11.61 -7.44
N TYR A 297 -6.05 -12.56 -6.54
CA TYR A 297 -6.85 -12.74 -5.34
C TYR A 297 -5.92 -12.85 -4.14
N ALA A 298 -6.32 -12.25 -3.03
CA ALA A 298 -5.67 -12.42 -1.75
C ALA A 298 -6.68 -12.59 -0.62
N PHE A 299 -6.27 -13.40 0.33
CA PHE A 299 -6.94 -13.63 1.60
C PHE A 299 -5.99 -13.18 2.71
N ALA A 300 -6.51 -12.38 3.65
CA ALA A 300 -5.75 -11.92 4.81
C ALA A 300 -6.53 -12.15 6.09
N MET A 301 -5.90 -12.84 7.04
CA MET A 301 -6.43 -12.98 8.40
C MET A 301 -6.13 -11.72 9.23
N HIS A 302 -7.08 -11.35 10.08
CA HIS A 302 -6.90 -10.29 11.06
C HIS A 302 -6.87 -10.85 12.48
N SER A 303 -6.08 -10.22 13.35
CA SER A 303 -5.92 -10.64 14.74
C SER A 303 -7.13 -10.34 15.62
N ASP A 304 -8.01 -9.44 15.18
CA ASP A 304 -9.22 -9.05 15.91
C ASP A 304 -10.37 -10.06 15.75
N GLY A 305 -10.23 -11.03 14.85
CA GLY A 305 -11.18 -12.15 14.69
C GLY A 305 -12.58 -11.73 14.21
N ILE A 306 -12.76 -10.46 13.81
CA ILE A 306 -14.06 -9.94 13.39
C ILE A 306 -14.38 -10.41 11.96
N ASP A 307 -13.39 -10.46 11.07
CA ASP A 307 -13.54 -11.05 9.75
C ASP A 307 -12.21 -11.28 9.01
N SER A 308 -12.26 -12.10 7.95
CA SER A 308 -11.18 -12.20 6.97
C SER A 308 -11.41 -11.25 5.79
N ASP A 309 -10.34 -10.61 5.32
CA ASP A 309 -10.42 -9.74 4.15
C ASP A 309 -10.20 -10.54 2.87
N HIS A 310 -11.03 -10.26 1.87
CA HIS A 310 -10.88 -10.76 0.50
C HIS A 310 -10.53 -9.58 -0.42
N VAL A 311 -9.36 -9.66 -1.05
CA VAL A 311 -8.87 -8.61 -1.93
C VAL A 311 -8.77 -9.14 -3.36
N PHE A 312 -9.45 -8.46 -4.28
CA PHE A 312 -9.43 -8.74 -5.70
C PHE A 312 -8.58 -7.69 -6.40
N GLY A 313 -7.83 -8.11 -7.42
CA GLY A 313 -6.98 -7.22 -8.19
C GLY A 313 -6.98 -7.57 -9.66
N TRP A 314 -6.74 -6.56 -10.49
CA TRP A 314 -6.53 -6.70 -11.92
C TRP A 314 -5.37 -5.79 -12.33
N ALA A 315 -4.41 -6.36 -13.06
CA ALA A 315 -3.32 -5.62 -13.68
C ALA A 315 -3.41 -5.77 -15.20
N PHE A 316 -3.21 -4.67 -15.93
CA PHE A 316 -3.21 -4.62 -17.39
C PHE A 316 -1.93 -3.93 -17.87
N VAL A 317 -1.10 -4.64 -18.62
CA VAL A 317 0.23 -4.18 -19.05
C VAL A 317 0.21 -3.84 -20.54
N PHE A 318 0.57 -2.61 -20.92
CA PHE A 318 0.41 -2.12 -22.30
C PHE A 318 1.59 -1.35 -22.90
#